data_AF-A0A9R0Q9I1-F1
#
_entry.id   AF-A0A9R0Q9I1-F1
#
_cell.length_a   1.000
_cell.length_b   1.000
_cell.length_c   1.000
_cell.angle_alpha   90.00
_cell.angle_beta   90.00
_cell.angle_gamma   90.00
#
_symmetry.space_group_name_H-M   'P 1'
#
loop_
_entity.id
_entity.type
_entity.pdbx_description
1 polymer ?
#
loop_
_entity_poly.entity_id
_entity_poly.type
_entity_poly.pdbx_seq_one_letter_code
_entity_poly.pdbx_strand_id
1 'polypeptide(L)'
;MMRFFNWFYFFVSIGALLAVTVLVYVQDNVGRRWGYGVVAVGILCGLGVFLSGTRKYRFKKLVGSPLTQVATVTAAAWRKRSLPLPSDPSMLYDVDDKAAAGEDLKGKLKLPHSKECR
;
A
#
# COMPACT_ATOMS: atom_id res chain seq x y z
N MET A 1 19.88 -4.66 -7.28
CA MET A 1 18.57 -3.98 -7.17
C MET A 1 18.45 -2.73 -8.04
N MET A 2 19.32 -1.72 -7.93
CA MET A 2 19.14 -0.41 -8.59
C MET A 2 19.01 -0.46 -10.12
N ARG A 3 19.73 -1.34 -10.82
CA ARG A 3 19.62 -1.47 -12.28
C ARG A 3 18.25 -2.00 -12.74
N PHE A 4 17.67 -2.93 -12.00
CA PHE A 4 16.33 -3.45 -12.29
C PHE A 4 15.27 -2.35 -12.15
N PHE A 5 15.34 -1.58 -11.06
CA PHE A 5 14.40 -0.47 -10.84
C PHE A 5 14.57 0.64 -11.87
N ASN A 6 15.79 1.06 -12.19
CA ASN A 6 16.01 2.11 -13.20
C ASN A 6 15.48 1.70 -14.58
N TRP A 7 15.73 0.45 -14.99
CA TRP A 7 15.22 -0.06 -16.25
C TRP A 7 13.69 -0.15 -16.22
N PHE A 8 13.10 -0.70 -15.15
CA PHE A 8 11.65 -0.73 -14.96
C PHE A 8 11.01 0.66 -15.08
N TYR A 9 11.54 1.66 -14.36
CA TYR A 9 11.05 3.05 -14.43
C TYR A 9 11.19 3.65 -15.82
N PHE A 10 12.27 3.35 -16.55
CA PHE A 10 12.44 3.80 -17.92
C PHE A 10 11.34 3.27 -18.85
N PHE A 11 11.02 1.97 -18.78
CA PHE A 11 9.91 1.40 -19.57
C PHE A 11 8.54 1.94 -19.17
N VAL A 12 8.30 2.17 -17.87
CA VAL A 12 7.05 2.76 -17.40
C VAL A 12 6.89 4.19 -17.94
N SER A 13 7.94 5.00 -17.90
CA SER A 13 7.92 6.37 -18.42
C SER A 13 7.68 6.42 -19.92
N ILE A 14 8.37 5.57 -20.70
CA ILE A 14 8.13 5.47 -22.15
C ILE A 14 6.72 4.96 -22.45
N GLY A 15 6.25 3.95 -21.71
CA GLY A 15 4.90 3.42 -21.84
C GLY A 15 3.83 4.48 -21.56
N ALA A 16 4.04 5.33 -20.55
CA ALA A 16 3.15 6.45 -20.25
C ALA A 16 3.13 7.49 -21.38
N LEU A 17 4.30 7.84 -21.93
CA LEU A 17 4.38 8.76 -23.08
C LEU A 17 3.64 8.20 -24.30
N LEU A 18 3.82 6.91 -24.60
CA LEU A 18 3.11 6.22 -25.70
C LEU A 18 1.61 6.12 -25.43
N ALA A 19 1.19 5.92 -24.18
CA ALA A 19 -0.22 5.93 -23.83
C ALA A 19 -0.86 7.30 -24.09
N VAL A 20 -0.23 8.40 -23.71
CA VAL A 20 -0.81 9.74 -23.91
C VAL A 20 -0.75 10.18 -25.38
N THR A 21 0.20 9.70 -26.17
CA THR A 21 0.34 10.07 -27.58
C THR A 21 -0.39 9.09 -28.51
N VAL A 22 0.05 7.84 -28.55
CA VAL A 22 -0.43 6.82 -29.48
C VAL A 22 -1.82 6.33 -29.11
N LEU A 23 -2.09 6.04 -27.83
CA LEU A 23 -3.42 5.54 -27.44
C LEU A 23 -4.50 6.61 -27.65
N VAL A 24 -4.20 7.86 -27.32
CA VAL A 24 -5.12 8.99 -27.54
C VAL A 24 -5.34 9.21 -29.03
N TYR A 25 -4.27 9.18 -29.84
CA TYR A 25 -4.40 9.27 -31.30
C TYR A 25 -5.32 8.18 -31.87
N VAL A 26 -5.18 6.93 -31.40
CA VAL A 26 -6.04 5.81 -31.82
C VAL A 26 -7.49 6.01 -31.37
N GLN A 27 -7.70 6.51 -30.14
CA GLN A 27 -9.05 6.80 -29.64
C GLN A 27 -9.77 7.87 -30.47
N ASP A 28 -9.04 8.92 -30.88
CA ASP A 28 -9.60 10.06 -31.60
C ASP A 28 -9.76 9.80 -33.12
N ASN A 29 -8.82 9.09 -33.75
CA ASN A 29 -8.81 8.91 -35.22
C ASN A 29 -9.42 7.58 -35.69
N VAL A 30 -9.17 6.48 -34.97
CA VAL A 30 -9.61 5.12 -35.37
C VAL A 30 -10.93 4.76 -34.66
N GLY A 31 -11.26 5.50 -33.62
CA GLY A 31 -12.50 5.40 -32.89
C GLY A 31 -12.35 4.70 -31.55
N ARG A 32 -13.22 5.12 -30.63
CA ARG A 32 -13.17 4.77 -29.21
C ARG A 32 -13.22 3.25 -28.92
N ARG A 33 -13.88 2.46 -29.78
CA ARG A 33 -13.97 1.00 -29.64
C ARG A 33 -12.59 0.32 -29.74
N TRP A 34 -11.75 0.77 -30.67
CA TRP A 34 -10.41 0.24 -30.85
C TRP A 34 -9.48 0.62 -29.68
N GLY A 35 -9.59 1.85 -29.19
CA GLY A 35 -8.84 2.31 -28.02
C GLY A 35 -9.12 1.46 -26.78
N TYR A 36 -10.39 1.18 -26.47
CA TYR A 36 -10.73 0.31 -25.34
C TYR A 36 -10.34 -1.15 -25.57
N GLY A 37 -10.41 -1.64 -26.81
CA GLY A 37 -9.96 -2.98 -27.17
C GLY A 37 -8.48 -3.21 -26.85
N VAL A 38 -7.61 -2.24 -27.21
CA VAL A 38 -6.17 -2.31 -26.92
C VAL A 38 -5.91 -2.37 -25.41
N VAL A 39 -6.63 -1.57 -24.62
CA VAL A 39 -6.48 -1.58 -23.15
C VAL A 39 -6.92 -2.92 -22.56
N ALA A 40 -8.07 -3.46 -23.00
CA ALA A 40 -8.58 -4.74 -22.53
C ALA A 40 -7.61 -5.89 -22.84
N VAL A 41 -7.08 -5.94 -24.07
CA VAL A 41 -6.06 -6.92 -24.46
C VAL A 41 -4.78 -6.74 -23.65
N GLY A 42 -4.35 -5.51 -23.40
CA GLY A 42 -3.19 -5.23 -22.54
C GLY A 42 -3.33 -5.79 -21.13
N ILE A 43 -4.50 -5.61 -20.50
CA ILE A 43 -4.80 -6.17 -19.18
C ILE A 43 -4.82 -7.70 -19.23
N LEU A 44 -5.47 -8.31 -20.23
CA LEU A 44 -5.53 -9.77 -20.38
C LEU A 44 -4.14 -10.39 -20.58
N CYS A 45 -3.29 -9.78 -21.41
CA CYS A 45 -1.90 -10.20 -21.58
C CYS A 45 -1.11 -10.08 -20.26
N GLY A 46 -1.25 -8.94 -19.56
CA GLY A 46 -0.62 -8.75 -18.26
C GLY A 46 -1.05 -9.78 -17.22
N LEU A 47 -2.35 -10.10 -17.18
CA LEU A 47 -2.91 -11.13 -16.31
C LEU A 47 -2.40 -12.52 -16.69
N GLY A 48 -2.30 -12.84 -17.98
CA GLY A 48 -1.75 -14.12 -18.45
C GLY A 48 -0.29 -14.30 -18.03
N VAL A 49 0.53 -13.27 -18.17
CA VAL A 49 1.93 -13.27 -17.71
C VAL A 49 2.01 -13.42 -16.18
N PHE A 50 1.16 -12.70 -15.44
CA PHE A 50 1.09 -12.78 -13.98
C PHE A 50 0.70 -14.19 -13.50
N LEU A 51 -0.34 -14.78 -14.10
CA LEU A 51 -0.79 -16.13 -13.77
C LEU A 51 0.26 -17.19 -14.15
N SER A 52 0.94 -17.04 -15.29
CA SER A 52 2.06 -17.90 -15.66
C SER A 52 3.22 -17.81 -14.66
N GLY A 53 3.49 -16.60 -14.15
CA GLY A 53 4.46 -16.36 -13.08
C GLY A 53 4.04 -16.86 -11.70
N THR A 54 2.77 -17.23 -11.50
CA THR A 54 2.19 -17.56 -10.18
C THR A 54 2.85 -18.77 -9.52
N ARG A 55 3.29 -19.77 -10.30
CA ARG A 55 4.05 -20.91 -9.76
C ARG A 55 5.40 -20.53 -9.17
N LYS A 56 5.94 -19.35 -9.53
CA LYS A 56 7.26 -18.87 -9.08
C LYS A 56 7.15 -17.78 -8.01
N TYR A 57 5.94 -17.33 -7.66
CA TYR A 57 5.75 -16.32 -6.62
C TYR A 57 5.87 -16.93 -5.23
N ARG A 58 6.75 -16.35 -4.41
CA ARG A 58 6.84 -16.67 -2.99
C ARG A 58 5.75 -15.88 -2.27
N PHE A 59 4.66 -16.54 -1.89
CA PHE A 59 3.60 -15.92 -1.12
C PHE A 59 4.17 -15.38 0.19
N LYS A 60 4.10 -14.06 0.38
CA LYS A 60 4.41 -13.45 1.68
C LYS A 60 3.20 -13.63 2.60
N LYS A 61 3.46 -13.93 3.88
CA LYS A 61 2.44 -13.92 4.94
C LYS A 61 1.74 -12.55 4.91
N LEU A 62 0.40 -12.55 5.03
CA LEU A 62 -0.39 -11.32 5.01
C LEU A 62 0.09 -10.43 6.18
N VAL A 63 0.87 -9.40 5.86
CA VAL A 63 1.17 -8.32 6.80
C VAL A 63 -0.11 -7.53 6.98
N GLY A 64 -0.56 -7.38 8.23
CA GLY A 64 -1.76 -6.61 8.57
C GLY A 64 -1.69 -5.20 7.98
N SER A 65 -2.83 -4.71 7.47
CA SER A 65 -2.89 -3.38 6.86
C SER A 65 -2.95 -2.30 7.96
N PRO A 66 -2.07 -1.28 7.94
CA PRO A 66 -2.12 -0.15 8.88
C PRO A 66 -3.48 0.57 8.88
N LEU A 67 -4.22 0.49 7.78
CA LEU A 67 -5.56 1.04 7.65
C LEU A 67 -6.55 0.39 8.63
N THR A 68 -6.37 -0.90 8.94
CA THR A 68 -7.20 -1.60 9.93
C THR A 68 -6.94 -1.07 11.34
N GLN A 69 -5.70 -0.67 11.66
CA GLN A 69 -5.38 -0.03 12.94
C GLN A 69 -5.99 1.37 13.06
N VAL A 70 -5.97 2.17 11.99
CA VAL A 70 -6.63 3.48 11.98
C VAL A 70 -8.14 3.33 12.12
N ALA A 71 -8.73 2.33 11.44
CA ALA A 71 -10.17 2.06 11.52
C ALA A 71 -10.60 1.61 12.92
N THR A 72 -9.82 0.75 13.60
CA THR A 72 -10.13 0.31 14.97
C THR A 72 -10.03 1.46 15.97
N VAL A 73 -8.99 2.30 15.88
CA VAL A 73 -8.83 3.46 16.77
C VAL A 73 -9.93 4.50 16.53
N THR A 74 -10.25 4.80 15.27
CA THR A 74 -11.32 5.75 14.93
C THR A 74 -12.68 5.25 15.41
N ALA A 75 -12.99 3.97 15.20
CA ALA A 75 -14.24 3.37 15.67
C ALA A 75 -14.31 3.34 17.21
N ALA A 76 -13.20 3.03 17.89
CA ALA A 76 -13.13 3.02 19.35
C ALA A 76 -13.29 4.43 19.94
N ALA A 77 -12.65 5.44 19.35
CA ALA A 77 -12.77 6.84 19.75
C ALA A 77 -14.19 7.37 19.55
N TRP A 78 -14.83 7.04 18.42
CA TRP A 78 -16.21 7.44 18.15
C TRP A 78 -17.19 6.82 19.15
N ARG A 79 -17.02 5.53 19.45
CA ARG A 79 -17.87 4.81 20.42
C ARG A 79 -17.68 5.29 21.85
N LYS A 80 -16.46 5.70 22.24
CA LYS A 80 -16.14 6.21 23.59
C LYS A 80 -16.32 7.72 23.74
N ARG A 81 -16.80 8.43 22.71
CA ARG A 81 -17.01 9.89 22.71
C ARG A 81 -17.97 10.40 23.80
N SER A 82 -18.91 9.57 24.25
CA SER A 82 -19.91 9.92 25.25
C SER A 82 -19.50 9.66 26.70
N LEU A 83 -18.27 9.18 26.95
CA LEU A 83 -17.77 8.92 28.30
C LEU A 83 -17.05 10.17 28.86
N PRO A 84 -17.25 10.52 30.14
CA PRO A 84 -16.50 11.59 30.79
C PRO A 84 -15.02 11.23 30.85
N LEU A 85 -14.16 12.23 30.58
CA LEU A 85 -12.70 12.08 30.54
C LEU A 85 -12.18 11.65 31.92
N PRO A 86 -11.46 10.52 32.05
CA PRO A 86 -10.82 10.16 33.32
C PRO A 86 -9.75 11.19 33.69
N SER A 87 -9.74 11.61 34.96
CA SER A 87 -8.86 12.68 35.49
C SER A 87 -7.38 12.28 35.63
N ASP A 88 -7.00 11.07 35.23
CA ASP A 88 -5.65 10.54 35.36
C ASP A 88 -5.07 10.16 33.97
N PRO A 89 -4.00 10.83 33.50
CA PRO A 89 -3.42 10.61 32.17
C PRO A 89 -2.77 9.22 32.01
N SER A 90 -2.58 8.47 33.11
CA SER A 90 -2.04 7.10 33.12
C SER A 90 -3.03 6.01 32.66
N MET A 91 -4.32 6.34 32.50
CA MET A 91 -5.35 5.41 32.00
C MET A 91 -5.62 5.53 30.49
N LEU A 92 -4.92 6.43 29.79
CA LEU A 92 -4.96 6.44 28.33
C LEU A 92 -4.26 5.16 27.84
N TYR A 93 -4.84 4.45 26.86
CA TYR A 93 -4.27 3.23 26.28
C TYR A 93 -2.82 3.51 25.79
N ASP A 94 -1.83 3.22 26.62
CA ASP A 94 -0.52 2.83 26.12
C ASP A 94 -0.79 1.53 25.38
N VAL A 95 -0.59 1.56 24.06
CA VAL A 95 -0.69 0.38 23.23
C VAL A 95 0.47 -0.50 23.65
N ASP A 96 0.24 -1.30 24.70
CA ASP A 96 1.17 -2.31 25.17
C ASP A 96 1.53 -3.13 23.93
N ASP A 97 2.82 -3.10 23.60
CA ASP A 97 3.45 -3.76 22.45
C ASP A 97 3.21 -5.29 22.40
N LYS A 98 2.34 -5.84 23.24
CA LYS A 98 2.08 -7.28 23.38
C LYS A 98 0.85 -7.84 22.67
N ALA A 99 -0.09 -7.02 22.20
CA ALA A 99 -1.21 -7.53 21.40
C ALA A 99 -0.90 -7.65 19.89
N ALA A 100 0.27 -7.15 19.45
CA ALA A 100 0.82 -7.36 18.10
C ALA A 100 2.00 -8.35 18.10
N ALA A 101 2.08 -9.23 19.10
CA ALA A 101 2.99 -10.38 19.11
C ALA A 101 2.49 -11.47 18.16
N GLY A 102 2.56 -11.17 16.86
CA GLY A 102 2.29 -12.06 15.74
C GLY A 102 3.37 -11.94 14.68
N GLU A 103 4.62 -11.96 15.13
CA GLU A 103 5.88 -12.15 14.38
C GLU A 103 6.31 -11.07 13.36
N ASP A 104 7.61 -10.75 13.45
CA ASP A 104 8.45 -10.06 12.46
C ASP A 104 8.44 -8.52 12.38
N LEU A 105 8.70 -7.87 13.52
CA LEU A 105 9.37 -6.56 13.57
C LEU A 105 10.70 -6.67 14.34
N LYS A 106 11.64 -7.43 13.78
CA LYS A 106 13.06 -7.34 14.10
C LYS A 106 13.58 -5.96 13.64
N GLY A 107 13.38 -4.93 14.46
CA GLY A 107 13.88 -3.59 14.17
C GLY A 107 13.18 -2.40 14.81
N LYS A 108 12.38 -2.57 15.87
CA LYS A 108 11.95 -1.41 16.68
C LYS A 108 13.10 -1.01 17.62
N LEU A 109 14.01 -0.22 17.08
CA LEU A 109 15.02 0.51 17.84
C LEU A 109 14.29 1.34 18.90
N LYS A 110 14.41 0.94 20.18
CA LYS A 110 13.98 1.76 21.32
C LYS A 110 14.75 3.07 21.25
N LEU A 111 14.05 4.18 21.07
CA LEU A 111 14.63 5.51 21.27
C LEU A 111 14.91 5.65 22.77
N PRO A 112 16.15 5.92 23.18
CA PRO A 112 16.48 6.10 24.59
C PRO A 112 15.78 7.35 25.12
N HIS A 113 15.05 7.19 26.23
CA HIS A 113 14.49 8.31 26.97
C HIS A 113 15.63 9.19 27.50
N SER A 114 15.76 10.39 26.95
CA SER A 114 16.60 11.44 27.55
C SER A 114 15.89 12.00 28.78
N LYS A 115 16.59 12.04 29.91
CA LYS A 115 16.16 12.65 31.17
C LYS A 115 16.76 14.05 31.35
N GLU A 116 16.70 14.88 30.32
CA GLU A 116 17.14 16.28 30.43
C GLU A 116 15.96 17.23 30.20
N CYS A 117 15.20 17.46 31.27
CA CYS A 117 14.58 18.73 31.58
C CYS A 117 14.42 18.79 33.11
N ARG A 118 15.42 19.40 33.77
CA ARG A 118 15.27 20.00 35.10
C ARG A 118 15.31 21.50 34.93
#